data_AF-A0A951A6C8-F1
#
_entry.id   AF-A0A951A6C8-F1
#
_cell.length_a   1.000
_cell.length_b   1.000
_cell.length_c   1.000
_cell.angle_alpha   90.00
_cell.angle_beta   90.00
_cell.angle_gamma   90.00
#
_symmetry.space_group_name_H-M   'P 1'
#
loop_
_entity.id
_entity.type
_entity.pdbx_description
1 polymer ?
#
loop_
_entity_poly.entity_id
_entity_poly.type
_entity_poly.pdbx_seq_one_letter_code
_entity_poly.pdbx_strand_id
1 'polypeptide(L)'
;VDEWCNTLDDIKAFADAGAADYAQIKTPDLGGINNTIEAVLYARAKGMGCCLGGSGNETDQSARITAQIGLATRPSFLLSKPGFGGDEALMIQINEMLRTLALIEARARA
;
A
#
# COMPACT_ATOMS: atom_id res chain seq x y z
N VAL A 1 1.41 -3.06 14.02
CA VAL A 1 2.31 -1.98 14.45
C VAL A 1 2.14 -0.78 13.53
N ASP A 2 2.05 0.39 14.15
CA ASP A 2 2.02 1.71 13.51
C ASP A 2 3.10 2.58 14.18
N GLU A 3 2.95 2.80 15.49
CA GLU A 3 3.91 3.56 16.28
C GLU A 3 5.29 2.90 16.26
N TRP A 4 6.33 3.73 16.15
CA TRP A 4 7.74 3.31 16.10
C TRP A 4 8.13 2.43 14.90
N CYS A 5 7.23 2.24 13.93
CA CYS A 5 7.47 1.50 12.70
C CYS A 5 7.27 2.41 11.49
N ASN A 6 8.23 3.29 11.21
CA ASN A 6 8.07 4.35 10.22
C ASN A 6 8.89 4.11 8.95
N THR A 7 10.14 3.70 9.11
CA THR A 7 11.08 3.51 8.01
C THR A 7 11.03 2.10 7.46
N LEU A 8 11.64 1.88 6.29
CA LEU A 8 11.83 0.54 5.74
C LEU A 8 12.61 -0.36 6.71
N ASP A 9 13.62 0.18 7.40
CA ASP A 9 14.42 -0.57 8.36
C ASP A 9 13.60 -0.94 9.60
N ASP A 10 12.72 -0.06 10.08
CA ASP A 10 11.82 -0.39 11.19
C ASP A 10 10.87 -1.53 10.78
N ILE A 11 10.29 -1.47 9.58
CA ILE A 11 9.38 -2.51 9.07
C ILE A 11 10.11 -3.86 9.01
N LYS A 12 11.38 -3.87 8.54
CA LYS A 12 12.21 -5.08 8.53
C LYS A 12 12.48 -5.58 9.95
N ALA A 13 12.84 -4.71 10.87
CA ALA A 13 13.11 -5.06 12.26
C ALA A 13 11.89 -5.68 12.97
N PHE A 14 10.69 -5.10 12.79
CA PHE A 14 9.45 -5.65 13.34
C PHE A 14 9.10 -7.01 12.73
N ALA A 15 9.28 -7.18 11.41
CA ALA A 15 9.03 -8.43 10.72
C ALA A 15 9.99 -9.53 11.18
N ASP A 16 11.28 -9.23 11.31
CA ASP A 16 12.31 -10.18 11.72
C ASP A 16 12.16 -10.60 13.18
N ALA A 17 11.72 -9.67 14.04
CA ALA A 17 11.45 -9.95 15.44
C ALA A 17 10.11 -10.69 15.67
N GLY A 18 9.24 -10.81 14.66
CA GLY A 18 7.88 -11.31 14.83
C GLY A 18 7.08 -10.47 15.83
N ALA A 19 7.35 -9.16 15.88
CA ALA A 19 6.85 -8.28 16.93
C ALA A 19 5.40 -7.82 16.73
N ALA A 20 4.80 -8.11 15.57
CA ALA A 20 3.38 -7.85 15.28
C ALA A 20 2.86 -8.76 14.16
N ASP A 21 1.56 -9.04 14.16
CA ASP A 21 0.90 -9.78 13.08
C ASP A 21 0.76 -8.95 11.79
N TYR A 22 0.55 -7.64 11.95
CA TYR A 22 0.37 -6.69 10.86
C TYR A 22 1.20 -5.43 11.06
N ALA A 23 1.71 -4.84 9.98
CA ALA A 23 2.31 -3.51 9.96
C ALA A 23 1.57 -2.54 9.03
N GLN A 24 1.49 -1.27 9.41
CA GLN A 24 1.05 -0.22 8.49
C GLN A 24 2.25 0.34 7.73
N ILE A 25 2.22 0.24 6.41
CA ILE A 25 3.24 0.83 5.53
C ILE A 25 2.79 2.25 5.18
N LYS A 26 3.45 3.24 5.78
CA LYS A 26 3.10 4.67 5.65
C LYS A 26 3.73 5.25 4.39
N THR A 27 3.03 5.06 3.27
CA THR A 27 3.53 5.40 1.93
C THR A 27 4.19 6.80 1.79
N PRO A 28 3.66 7.91 2.34
CA PRO A 28 4.35 9.20 2.26
C PRO A 28 5.64 9.28 3.11
N ASP A 29 5.74 8.53 4.21
CA ASP A 29 6.89 8.57 5.12
C ASP A 29 8.08 7.78 4.57
N LEU A 30 7.83 6.78 3.72
CA LEU A 30 8.87 5.98 3.08
C LEU A 30 9.59 6.71 1.94
N GLY A 31 9.14 7.93 1.59
CA GLY A 31 9.73 8.75 0.53
C GLY A 31 9.53 8.14 -0.86
N GLY A 32 10.56 7.47 -1.38
CA GLY A 32 10.50 6.83 -2.69
C GLY A 32 9.50 5.66 -2.72
N ILE A 33 8.68 5.58 -3.78
CA ILE A 33 7.69 4.49 -3.94
C ILE A 33 8.33 3.09 -4.02
N ASN A 34 9.61 3.01 -4.41
CA ASN A 34 10.39 1.78 -4.39
C ASN A 34 10.54 1.22 -2.96
N ASN A 35 10.70 2.08 -1.94
CA ASN A 35 10.79 1.64 -0.54
C ASN A 35 9.45 1.06 -0.09
N THR A 36 8.34 1.67 -0.52
CA THR A 36 6.99 1.15 -0.29
C THR A 36 6.81 -0.24 -0.89
N ILE A 37 7.26 -0.45 -2.13
CA ILE A 37 7.22 -1.76 -2.79
C ILE A 37 8.05 -2.79 -2.00
N GLU A 38 9.28 -2.43 -1.62
CA GLU A 38 10.17 -3.30 -0.86
C GLU A 38 9.57 -3.67 0.51
N ALA A 39 8.97 -2.72 1.22
CA ALA A 39 8.32 -2.95 2.50
C ALA A 39 7.18 -3.97 2.41
N VAL A 40 6.31 -3.87 1.41
CA VAL A 40 5.20 -4.83 1.21
C VAL A 40 5.75 -6.23 0.93
N LEU A 41 6.72 -6.32 0.01
CA LEU A 41 7.31 -7.59 -0.37
C LEU A 41 8.07 -8.25 0.80
N TYR A 42 8.79 -7.46 1.60
CA TYR A 42 9.52 -7.96 2.76
C TYR A 42 8.59 -8.48 3.85
N ALA A 43 7.58 -7.69 4.24
CA ALA A 43 6.59 -8.10 5.24
C ALA A 43 5.94 -9.42 4.83
N ARG A 44 5.48 -9.52 3.58
CA ARG A 44 4.90 -10.75 3.03
C ARG A 44 5.89 -11.93 3.04
N ALA A 45 7.15 -11.70 2.65
CA ALA A 45 8.17 -12.75 2.67
C ALA A 45 8.45 -13.29 4.08
N LYS A 46 8.27 -12.45 5.11
CA LYS A 46 8.40 -12.81 6.52
C LYS A 46 7.11 -13.33 7.15
N GLY A 47 6.02 -13.40 6.38
CA GLY A 47 4.72 -13.84 6.89
C GLY A 47 4.00 -12.80 7.77
N MET A 48 4.50 -11.57 7.84
CA MET A 48 3.83 -10.46 8.50
C MET A 48 2.83 -9.83 7.52
N GLY A 49 1.58 -9.70 7.95
CA GLY A 49 0.57 -8.99 7.18
C GLY A 49 0.91 -7.50 7.05
N CYS A 50 0.38 -6.83 6.04
CA CYS A 50 0.58 -5.39 5.92
C CYS A 50 -0.61 -4.65 5.33
N CYS A 51 -0.91 -3.49 5.90
CA CYS A 51 -1.76 -2.49 5.27
C CYS A 51 -0.87 -1.56 4.44
N LEU A 52 -1.11 -1.46 3.14
CA LEU A 52 -0.53 -0.42 2.31
C LEU A 52 -1.32 0.87 2.58
N GLY A 53 -0.77 1.67 3.50
CA GLY A 53 -1.42 2.83 4.08
C GLY A 53 -1.15 4.14 3.34
N GLY A 54 -1.33 5.24 4.06
CA GLY A 54 -1.19 6.60 3.56
C GLY A 54 -1.85 7.59 4.50
N SER A 55 -2.24 8.74 3.98
CA SER A 55 -2.82 9.84 4.73
C SER A 55 -4.01 10.47 4.00
N GLY A 56 -4.96 10.99 4.78
CA GLY A 56 -6.03 11.84 4.27
C GLY A 56 -5.53 13.16 3.68
N ASN A 57 -4.26 13.52 3.89
CA ASN A 57 -3.64 14.76 3.40
C ASN A 57 -2.74 14.56 2.17
N GLU A 58 -2.82 13.40 1.51
CA GLU A 58 -2.17 13.17 0.22
C GLU A 58 -3.04 13.67 -0.95
N THR A 59 -2.76 13.21 -2.18
CA THR A 59 -3.49 13.61 -3.39
C THR A 59 -4.13 12.41 -4.09
N ASP A 60 -5.09 12.67 -4.96
CA ASP A 60 -5.69 11.66 -5.83
C ASP A 60 -4.62 10.94 -6.69
N GLN A 61 -3.64 11.69 -7.22
CA GLN A 61 -2.56 11.13 -8.02
C GLN A 61 -1.72 10.13 -7.22
N SER A 62 -1.35 10.48 -5.99
CA SER A 62 -0.58 9.57 -5.12
C SER A 62 -1.39 8.33 -4.72
N ALA A 63 -2.70 8.48 -4.46
CA ALA A 63 -3.60 7.36 -4.16
C ALA A 63 -3.69 6.37 -5.32
N ARG A 64 -3.82 6.87 -6.56
CA ARG A 64 -3.84 6.05 -7.78
C ARG A 64 -2.54 5.27 -7.96
N ILE A 65 -1.38 5.90 -7.74
CA ILE A 65 -0.08 5.22 -7.77
C ILE A 65 -0.04 4.10 -6.73
N THR A 66 -0.44 4.37 -5.48
CA THR A 66 -0.44 3.34 -4.43
C THR A 66 -1.44 2.22 -4.67
N ALA A 67 -2.56 2.48 -5.36
CA ALA A 67 -3.50 1.45 -5.79
C ALA A 67 -2.87 0.50 -6.81
N GLN A 68 -2.13 1.02 -7.78
CA GLN A 68 -1.39 0.19 -8.74
C GLN A 68 -0.27 -0.61 -8.06
N ILE A 69 0.45 0.00 -7.11
CA ILE A 69 1.43 -0.72 -6.28
C ILE A 69 0.73 -1.86 -5.54
N GLY A 70 -0.41 -1.60 -4.91
CA GLY A 70 -1.19 -2.62 -4.19
C GLY A 70 -1.59 -3.81 -5.08
N LEU A 71 -2.03 -3.54 -6.31
CA LEU A 71 -2.33 -4.61 -7.28
C LEU A 71 -1.10 -5.47 -7.61
N ALA A 72 0.08 -4.84 -7.73
CA ALA A 72 1.32 -5.53 -8.07
C ALA A 72 1.93 -6.31 -6.89
N THR A 73 1.90 -5.74 -5.67
CA THR A 73 2.64 -6.27 -4.50
C THR A 73 1.77 -7.09 -3.56
N ARG A 74 0.44 -7.00 -3.67
CA ARG A 74 -0.55 -7.77 -2.91
C ARG A 74 -0.41 -7.63 -1.38
N PRO A 75 -0.54 -6.41 -0.82
CA PRO A 75 -0.66 -6.21 0.62
C PRO A 75 -1.95 -6.86 1.13
N SER A 76 -2.06 -7.06 2.44
CA SER A 76 -3.27 -7.62 3.08
C SER A 76 -4.46 -6.66 2.98
N PHE A 77 -4.19 -5.35 3.12
CA PHE A 77 -5.19 -4.28 3.04
C PHE A 77 -4.63 -3.08 2.29
N LEU A 78 -5.52 -2.26 1.72
CA LEU A 78 -5.20 -0.99 1.07
C LEU A 78 -6.09 0.10 1.67
N LEU A 79 -5.48 1.23 2.07
CA LEU A 79 -6.21 2.36 2.63
C LEU A 79 -6.87 3.21 1.53
N SER A 80 -8.18 3.40 1.61
CA SER A 80 -8.89 4.43 0.83
C SER A 80 -8.45 5.83 1.26
N LYS A 81 -7.88 6.59 0.32
CA LYS A 81 -7.34 7.95 0.52
C LYS A 81 -7.43 8.75 -0.80
N PRO A 82 -7.21 10.08 -0.80
CA PRO A 82 -7.04 10.98 0.33
C PRO A 82 -8.40 11.50 0.84
N GLY A 83 -8.37 12.48 1.74
CA GLY A 83 -9.55 13.17 2.27
C GLY A 83 -10.26 12.42 3.40
N PHE A 84 -11.22 13.11 4.00
CA PHE A 84 -12.06 12.61 5.10
C PHE A 84 -13.54 12.48 4.71
N GLY A 85 -13.88 12.68 3.44
CA GLY A 85 -15.25 12.51 2.93
C GLY A 85 -15.65 11.05 2.72
N GLY A 86 -14.67 10.14 2.64
CA GLY A 86 -14.88 8.69 2.49
C GLY A 86 -15.27 8.29 1.07
N ASP A 87 -16.31 8.92 0.52
CA ASP A 87 -16.84 8.64 -0.82
C ASP A 87 -15.78 8.89 -1.90
N GLU A 88 -15.08 10.02 -1.85
CA GLU A 88 -14.07 10.39 -2.84
C GLU A 88 -12.87 9.45 -2.77
N ALA A 89 -12.45 9.09 -1.56
CA ALA A 89 -11.34 8.18 -1.29
C ALA A 89 -11.61 6.78 -1.87
N LEU A 90 -12.82 6.25 -1.61
CA LEU A 90 -13.24 4.95 -2.12
C LEU A 90 -13.38 4.97 -3.65
N MET A 91 -14.00 6.03 -4.19
CA MET A 91 -14.15 6.23 -5.63
C MET A 91 -12.79 6.23 -6.34
N ILE A 92 -11.81 6.98 -5.85
CA ILE A 92 -10.47 7.07 -6.45
C ILE A 92 -9.81 5.68 -6.46
N GLN A 93 -9.76 5.01 -5.30
CA GLN A 93 -9.10 3.71 -5.16
C GLN A 93 -9.75 2.64 -6.04
N ILE A 94 -11.05 2.41 -5.89
CA ILE A 94 -11.73 1.29 -6.55
C ILE A 94 -11.75 1.50 -8.07
N ASN A 95 -12.02 2.72 -8.53
CA ASN A 95 -12.05 2.97 -9.96
C ASN A 95 -10.68 2.81 -10.61
N GLU A 96 -9.59 3.20 -9.92
CA GLU A 96 -8.23 2.99 -10.44
C GLU A 96 -7.87 1.50 -10.49
N MET A 97 -8.23 0.74 -9.45
CA MET A 97 -7.99 -0.70 -9.41
C MET A 97 -8.72 -1.43 -10.54
N LEU A 98 -10.02 -1.16 -10.72
CA LEU A 98 -10.83 -1.82 -11.74
C LEU A 98 -10.37 -1.45 -13.16
N ARG A 99 -10.04 -0.18 -13.43
CA ARG A 99 -9.47 0.22 -14.73
C ARG A 99 -8.15 -0.48 -15.02
N THR A 100 -7.26 -0.56 -14.02
CA THR A 100 -5.96 -1.22 -14.17
C THR A 100 -6.12 -2.71 -14.47
N LEU A 101 -7.02 -3.39 -13.75
CA LEU A 101 -7.31 -4.80 -13.98
C LEU A 101 -7.89 -5.05 -15.38
N ALA A 102 -8.80 -4.20 -15.85
CA ALA A 102 -9.35 -4.29 -17.21
C ALA A 102 -8.26 -4.16 -18.29
N LEU A 103 -7.29 -3.26 -18.09
CA LEU A 103 -6.14 -3.11 -19.01
C LEU A 103 -5.21 -4.31 -18.99
N ILE A 104 -4.96 -4.91 -17.81
CA ILE A 104 -4.17 -6.14 -17.67
C ILE A 104 -4.87 -7.30 -18.41
N GLU A 105 -6.18 -7.46 -18.23
CA GLU A 105 -6.97 -8.50 -18.89
C GLU A 105 -7.02 -8.31 -20.42
N ALA A 106 -7.12 -7.07 -20.89
CA ALA A 106 -7.05 -6.76 -22.32
C ALA A 106 -5.70 -7.17 -22.94
N ARG A 107 -4.59 -6.89 -22.24
CA ARG A 107 -3.24 -7.28 -22.69
C ARG A 107 -3.01 -8.78 -22.64
N ALA A 108 -3.59 -9.49 -21.68
CA ALA A 108 -3.47 -10.95 -21.57
C ALA A 108 -4.24 -11.71 -22.66
N ARG A 109 -5.21 -11.05 -23.32
CA ARG A 109 -6.01 -11.61 -24.42
C ARG A 109 -5.42 -11.35 -25.82
N ALA A 110 -4.46 -10.43 -25.92
CA ALA A 110 -3.76 -10.11 -27.16
C ALA A 110 -2.56 -11.04 -27.35
#